data_AF-A0A2H5CB35-F1
#
_entry.id   AF-A0A2H5CB35-F1
#
_cell.length_a   1.000
_cell.length_b   1.000
_cell.length_c   1.000
_cell.angle_alpha   90.00
_cell.angle_beta   90.00
_cell.angle_gamma   90.00
#
_symmetry.space_group_name_H-M   'P 1'
#
loop_
_entity.id
_entity.type
_entity.pdbx_description
1 polymer ?
#
loop_
_entity_poly.entity_id
_entity_poly.type
_entity_poly.pdbx_seq_one_letter_code
_entity_poly.pdbx_strand_id
1 'polypeptide(L)'
;MALPFDDKELKYIDTSWSHDFQQPGAHYSALQQTLVPITSGKSGTNERIGNTVFIKGIELRGTVIMPSHGFTADYQNWDRVRLLIFDNNSQNELPITAEDVLDTFPVDQGNPVPSTLSFYNVNGFDKFTIWSDITYGVLSTSNIGTTSGDMGAAMTHVSQAYNKSLQVKYSGPQSSDFDQVDNITSNNLCILALSETGAATYNLNMRVYYTD
;
A
#
# COMPACT_ATOMS: atom_id res chain seq x y z
N MET A 1 -17.27 -27.38 -10.68
CA MET A 1 -16.75 -27.98 -9.44
C MET A 1 -16.90 -26.92 -8.36
N ALA A 2 -17.93 -27.02 -7.51
CA ALA A 2 -18.18 -26.04 -6.46
C ALA A 2 -17.20 -26.30 -5.31
N LEU A 3 -16.44 -25.27 -4.91
CA LEU A 3 -15.60 -25.35 -3.72
C LEU A 3 -16.52 -25.40 -2.48
N PRO A 4 -16.16 -26.17 -1.43
CA PRO A 4 -16.90 -26.14 -0.18
C PRO A 4 -16.76 -24.72 0.40
N PHE A 5 -17.86 -24.00 0.49
CA PHE A 5 -17.91 -22.81 1.33
C PHE A 5 -17.77 -23.32 2.77
N ASP A 6 -16.59 -23.11 3.34
CA ASP A 6 -16.32 -23.33 4.76
C ASP A 6 -17.33 -22.44 5.53
N ASP A 7 -18.13 -23.04 6.43
CA ASP A 7 -19.22 -22.40 7.21
C ASP A 7 -18.68 -21.41 8.28
N LYS A 8 -17.54 -20.79 8.01
CA LYS A 8 -16.88 -19.84 8.89
C LYS A 8 -17.41 -18.43 8.66
N GLU A 9 -17.63 -17.70 9.74
CA GLU A 9 -18.03 -16.29 9.69
C GLU A 9 -17.02 -15.48 8.86
N LEU A 10 -17.50 -14.80 7.82
CA LEU A 10 -16.70 -13.86 7.06
C LEU A 10 -16.64 -12.52 7.82
N LYS A 11 -15.47 -12.24 8.36
CA LYS A 11 -15.14 -11.01 9.10
C LYS A 11 -14.51 -9.97 8.20
N TYR A 12 -14.45 -8.73 8.67
CA TYR A 12 -13.78 -7.65 7.94
C TYR A 12 -13.15 -6.60 8.85
N ILE A 13 -12.06 -6.00 8.39
CA ILE A 13 -11.43 -4.82 8.99
C ILE A 13 -11.35 -3.70 7.96
N ASP A 14 -11.73 -2.49 8.38
CA ASP A 14 -11.57 -1.27 7.60
C ASP A 14 -10.33 -0.53 8.09
N THR A 15 -9.49 -0.09 7.16
CA THR A 15 -8.32 0.73 7.45
C THR A 15 -8.29 1.93 6.51
N SER A 16 -7.70 3.02 6.97
CA SER A 16 -7.52 4.22 6.15
C SER A 16 -6.19 4.86 6.45
N TRP A 17 -5.52 5.36 5.41
CA TRP A 17 -4.24 6.04 5.52
C TRP A 17 -4.22 7.26 4.62
N SER A 18 -3.46 8.26 5.05
CA SER A 18 -3.09 9.40 4.25
C SER A 18 -1.58 9.53 4.32
N HIS A 19 -0.94 9.73 3.18
CA HIS A 19 0.49 9.93 3.11
C HIS A 19 0.79 11.09 2.16
N ASP A 20 1.46 12.09 2.72
CA ASP A 20 2.10 13.14 1.96
C ASP A 20 3.50 12.66 1.61
N PHE A 21 3.80 12.61 0.32
CA PHE A 21 5.08 12.21 -0.24
C PHE A 21 6.16 13.30 -0.01
N GLN A 22 6.32 13.82 1.21
CA GLN A 22 7.16 15.00 1.48
C GLN A 22 8.67 14.73 1.29
N GLN A 23 9.30 15.38 0.30
CA GLN A 23 10.48 16.27 0.47
C GLN A 23 11.04 16.81 -0.88
N PRO A 24 11.72 17.98 -0.87
CA PRO A 24 12.39 18.56 -2.02
C PRO A 24 13.82 18.01 -2.19
N GLY A 25 14.11 17.46 -3.38
CA GLY A 25 15.45 16.97 -3.75
C GLY A 25 15.62 15.46 -3.54
N ALA A 26 16.00 14.78 -4.63
CA ALA A 26 15.92 13.33 -4.90
C ALA A 26 14.48 12.83 -5.16
N HIS A 27 14.25 12.45 -6.42
CA HIS A 27 12.95 12.26 -7.08
C HIS A 27 12.27 10.95 -6.73
N TYR A 28 11.86 10.76 -5.47
CA TYR A 28 10.83 9.79 -5.07
C TYR A 28 10.65 9.77 -3.55
N SER A 29 9.46 9.39 -3.11
CA SER A 29 9.22 8.96 -1.72
C SER A 29 8.30 7.76 -1.70
N ALA A 30 8.55 6.87 -0.74
CA ALA A 30 7.87 5.59 -0.62
C ALA A 30 7.05 5.53 0.67
N LEU A 31 5.75 5.21 0.54
CA LEU A 31 4.92 4.74 1.64
C LEU A 31 4.97 3.23 1.66
N GLN A 32 5.32 2.64 2.80
CA GLN A 32 5.24 1.20 3.02
C GLN A 32 4.42 0.90 4.28
N GLN A 33 3.40 0.06 4.16
CA GLN A 33 2.48 -0.27 5.26
C GLN A 33 2.09 -1.75 5.23
N THR A 34 1.84 -2.28 6.43
CA THR A 34 1.11 -3.53 6.61
C THR A 34 -0.40 -3.30 6.47
N LEU A 35 -1.09 -4.24 5.85
CA LEU A 35 -2.52 -4.15 5.58
C LEU A 35 -3.36 -5.07 6.48
N VAL A 36 -2.73 -5.96 7.25
CA VAL A 36 -3.42 -6.94 8.12
C VAL A 36 -3.00 -6.91 9.61
N PRO A 37 -2.80 -5.74 10.25
CA PRO A 37 -2.70 -5.67 11.70
C PRO A 37 -4.11 -5.88 12.31
N ILE A 38 -4.50 -7.14 12.50
CA ILE A 38 -5.81 -7.49 13.08
C ILE A 38 -5.63 -7.78 14.58
N THR A 39 -6.26 -6.96 15.42
CA THR A 39 -6.25 -7.12 16.87
C THR A 39 -6.94 -8.42 17.29
N SER A 40 -6.35 -9.14 18.26
CA SER A 40 -6.96 -10.33 18.86
C SER A 40 -8.14 -9.92 19.74
N GLY A 41 -9.27 -10.62 19.59
CA GLY A 41 -10.46 -10.37 20.38
C GLY A 41 -11.39 -11.56 20.42
N LYS A 42 -12.59 -11.38 20.97
CA LYS A 42 -13.52 -12.49 21.27
C LYS A 42 -14.84 -12.42 20.53
N SER A 43 -15.24 -11.26 20.00
CA SER A 43 -16.58 -11.09 19.44
C SER A 43 -16.71 -9.96 18.41
N GLY A 44 -15.68 -9.15 18.20
CA GLY A 44 -15.71 -8.09 17.20
C GLY A 44 -15.64 -8.64 15.78
N THR A 45 -16.39 -8.01 14.88
CA THR A 45 -16.38 -8.31 13.43
C THR A 45 -15.03 -7.95 12.78
N ASN A 46 -14.24 -7.10 13.43
CA ASN A 46 -12.89 -6.66 13.04
C ASN A 46 -11.79 -7.23 13.95
N GLU A 47 -12.11 -8.23 14.77
CA GLU A 47 -11.17 -8.91 15.65
C GLU A 47 -10.88 -10.33 15.13
N ARG A 48 -9.67 -10.83 15.38
CA ARG A 48 -9.32 -12.23 15.13
C ARG A 48 -9.49 -13.09 16.38
N ILE A 49 -9.86 -14.35 16.18
CA ILE A 49 -9.85 -15.39 17.22
C ILE A 49 -8.71 -16.36 16.93
N GLY A 50 -7.77 -16.50 17.87
CA GLY A 50 -6.60 -17.36 17.68
C GLY A 50 -5.50 -16.67 16.87
N ASN A 51 -4.55 -17.48 16.37
CA ASN A 51 -3.27 -16.98 15.82
C ASN A 51 -3.21 -17.03 14.30
N THR A 52 -4.29 -17.33 13.63
CA THR A 52 -4.30 -17.51 12.18
C THR A 52 -5.57 -16.92 11.62
N VAL A 53 -5.43 -16.21 10.51
CA VAL A 53 -6.56 -15.77 9.70
C VAL A 53 -6.28 -16.13 8.25
N PHE A 54 -7.33 -16.34 7.49
CA PHE A 54 -7.28 -16.55 6.06
C PHE A 54 -7.93 -15.36 5.37
N ILE A 55 -7.12 -14.53 4.72
CA ILE A 55 -7.62 -13.42 3.91
C ILE A 55 -8.33 -14.00 2.71
N LYS A 56 -9.61 -13.62 2.54
CA LYS A 56 -10.49 -14.06 1.44
C LYS A 56 -10.58 -13.03 0.33
N GLY A 57 -10.40 -11.76 0.66
CA GLY A 57 -10.33 -10.71 -0.32
C GLY A 57 -10.01 -9.34 0.26
N ILE A 58 -9.72 -8.41 -0.63
CA ILE A 58 -9.46 -7.01 -0.33
C ILE A 58 -10.24 -6.12 -1.28
N GLU A 59 -10.77 -5.04 -0.73
CA GLU A 59 -11.29 -3.91 -1.46
C GLU A 59 -10.48 -2.68 -1.10
N LEU A 60 -9.93 -2.04 -2.12
CA LEU A 60 -9.06 -0.90 -1.96
C LEU A 60 -9.64 0.27 -2.75
N ARG A 61 -9.75 1.43 -2.12
CA ARG A 61 -10.12 2.69 -2.76
C ARG A 61 -9.06 3.73 -2.45
N GLY A 62 -8.27 4.08 -3.46
CA GLY A 62 -7.24 5.10 -3.36
C GLY A 62 -7.65 6.38 -4.08
N THR A 63 -7.17 7.51 -3.58
CA THR A 63 -7.25 8.81 -4.24
C THR A 63 -5.87 9.46 -4.24
N VAL A 64 -5.32 9.70 -5.42
CA VAL A 64 -4.12 10.51 -5.60
C VAL A 64 -4.57 11.96 -5.79
N ILE A 65 -4.06 12.87 -4.97
CA ILE A 65 -4.38 14.30 -5.00
C ILE A 65 -3.12 15.07 -5.36
N MET A 66 -3.15 15.78 -6.48
CA MET A 66 -2.16 16.78 -6.81
C MET A 66 -2.63 18.14 -6.26
N PRO A 67 -1.91 18.76 -5.33
CA PRO A 67 -2.24 20.08 -4.84
C PRO A 67 -2.17 21.10 -5.98
N SER A 68 -2.97 22.15 -5.86
CA SER A 68 -3.02 23.21 -6.87
C SER A 68 -1.78 24.12 -6.87
N HIS A 69 -0.99 24.05 -5.81
CA HIS A 69 0.31 24.71 -5.69
C HIS A 69 1.33 23.63 -5.34
N GLY A 70 2.40 23.51 -6.14
CA GLY A 70 3.49 22.59 -5.82
C GLY A 70 4.09 22.93 -4.45
N PHE A 71 4.39 21.91 -3.65
CA PHE A 71 5.04 22.06 -2.34
C PHE A 71 6.48 22.60 -2.41
N THR A 72 7.03 22.76 -3.62
CA THR A 72 8.43 23.09 -3.86
C THR A 72 8.58 24.38 -4.67
N ALA A 73 9.74 25.03 -4.51
CA ALA A 73 10.13 26.25 -5.22
C ALA A 73 10.16 26.09 -6.76
N ASP A 74 10.09 24.86 -7.26
CA ASP A 74 10.23 24.50 -8.68
C ASP A 74 8.89 24.29 -9.42
N TYR A 75 7.74 24.63 -8.81
CA TYR A 75 6.41 24.56 -9.46
C TYR A 75 6.15 23.24 -10.19
N GLN A 76 6.34 22.12 -9.51
CA GLN A 76 5.99 20.84 -10.10
C GLN A 76 4.46 20.71 -10.15
N ASN A 77 3.91 20.70 -11.35
CA ASN A 77 2.48 20.60 -11.61
C ASN A 77 2.07 19.16 -11.96
N TRP A 78 3.00 18.21 -11.95
CA TRP A 78 2.74 16.82 -12.27
C TRP A 78 3.38 15.90 -11.23
N ASP A 79 2.81 14.71 -11.13
CA ASP A 79 3.41 13.59 -10.42
C ASP A 79 3.00 12.28 -11.08
N ARG A 80 3.79 11.24 -10.86
CA ARG A 80 3.45 9.87 -11.18
C ARG A 80 3.47 9.09 -9.88
N VAL A 81 2.38 8.42 -9.56
CA VAL A 81 2.27 7.58 -8.37
C VAL A 81 2.09 6.13 -8.80
N ARG A 82 3.00 5.26 -8.39
CA ARG A 82 2.88 3.81 -8.57
C ARG A 82 2.46 3.16 -7.26
N LEU A 83 1.46 2.29 -7.35
CA LEU A 83 0.91 1.54 -6.24
C LEU A 83 1.09 0.05 -6.47
N LEU A 84 1.70 -0.61 -5.49
CA LEU A 84 1.93 -2.05 -5.46
C LEU A 84 1.20 -2.63 -4.26
N ILE A 85 0.38 -3.64 -4.50
CA ILE A 85 -0.19 -4.49 -3.45
C ILE A 85 0.45 -5.86 -3.61
N PHE A 86 1.02 -6.39 -2.55
CA PHE A 86 1.74 -7.65 -2.59
C PHE A 86 1.66 -8.39 -1.27
N ASP A 87 1.78 -9.71 -1.31
CA ASP A 87 2.08 -10.48 -0.10
C ASP A 87 3.59 -10.58 0.11
N ASN A 88 4.02 -10.50 1.37
CA ASN A 88 5.35 -10.85 1.81
C ASN A 88 5.31 -12.23 2.46
N ASN A 89 5.86 -13.23 1.77
CA ASN A 89 5.95 -14.61 2.21
C ASN A 89 7.19 -14.89 3.08
N SER A 90 8.09 -13.92 3.26
CA SER A 90 9.22 -14.06 4.18
C SER A 90 8.80 -13.80 5.64
N GLN A 91 9.31 -14.60 6.57
CA GLN A 91 9.08 -14.38 8.00
C GLN A 91 9.91 -13.18 8.49
N ASN A 92 9.28 -12.23 9.18
CA ASN A 92 9.90 -11.23 10.06
C ASN A 92 10.92 -10.23 9.48
N GLU A 93 11.03 -10.06 8.15
CA GLU A 93 11.88 -9.00 7.57
C GLU A 93 11.12 -7.67 7.40
N LEU A 94 10.51 -7.19 8.50
CA LEU A 94 9.94 -5.86 8.54
C LEU A 94 10.94 -4.88 9.20
N PRO A 95 11.06 -3.63 8.71
CA PRO A 95 10.32 -3.04 7.60
C PRO A 95 10.84 -3.50 6.22
N ILE A 96 9.92 -3.80 5.28
CA ILE A 96 10.21 -4.13 3.87
C ILE A 96 10.54 -2.83 3.12
N THR A 97 11.79 -2.63 2.74
CA THR A 97 12.18 -1.43 2.00
C THR A 97 11.65 -1.46 0.56
N ALA A 98 11.60 -0.30 -0.10
CA ALA A 98 11.22 -0.25 -1.52
C ALA A 98 12.22 -1.05 -2.37
N GLU A 99 13.50 -1.07 -1.95
CA GLU A 99 14.61 -1.81 -2.55
C GLU A 99 14.44 -3.32 -2.44
N ASP A 100 13.73 -3.82 -1.43
CA ASP A 100 13.44 -5.26 -1.32
C ASP A 100 12.48 -5.72 -2.42
N VAL A 101 11.54 -4.85 -2.81
CA VAL A 101 10.46 -5.17 -3.76
C VAL A 101 10.82 -4.77 -5.19
N LEU A 102 11.50 -3.65 -5.35
CA LEU A 102 11.82 -3.02 -6.63
C LEU A 102 13.32 -2.89 -6.81
N ASP A 103 13.78 -3.13 -8.04
CA ASP A 103 15.15 -2.88 -8.40
C ASP A 103 15.44 -1.37 -8.38
N THR A 104 16.70 -1.03 -8.12
CA THR A 104 17.12 0.36 -8.14
C THR A 104 17.26 0.85 -9.57
N PHE A 105 16.67 2.00 -9.87
CA PHE A 105 16.91 2.69 -11.13
C PHE A 105 18.05 3.69 -10.92
N PRO A 106 19.02 3.80 -11.84
CA PRO A 106 20.00 4.87 -11.76
C PRO A 106 19.28 6.21 -11.94
N VAL A 107 19.13 6.98 -10.86
CA VAL A 107 18.78 8.39 -10.93
C VAL A 107 20.02 9.21 -11.25
N ASP A 108 19.82 10.33 -11.95
CA ASP A 108 20.84 11.26 -12.47
C ASP A 108 21.83 11.86 -11.42
N GLN A 109 21.75 11.46 -10.14
CA GLN A 109 22.55 12.03 -9.04
C GLN A 109 23.35 11.00 -8.21
N GLY A 110 23.54 9.78 -8.72
CA GLY A 110 24.61 8.89 -8.26
C GLY A 110 24.30 7.94 -7.09
N ASN A 111 23.10 8.01 -6.49
CA ASN A 111 22.60 6.97 -5.58
C ASN A 111 21.44 6.25 -6.27
N PRO A 112 21.59 4.98 -6.70
CA PRO A 112 20.53 4.24 -7.37
C PRO A 112 19.43 3.90 -6.36
N VAL A 113 18.18 4.14 -6.75
CA VAL A 113 17.03 4.09 -5.86
C VAL A 113 15.79 3.58 -6.58
N PRO A 114 14.84 2.92 -5.90
CA PRO A 114 13.60 2.49 -6.52
C PRO A 114 12.78 3.68 -7.01
N SER A 115 12.23 3.57 -8.22
CA SER A 115 11.40 4.61 -8.83
C SER A 115 10.07 4.04 -9.29
N THR A 116 9.17 4.92 -9.74
CA THR A 116 7.90 4.53 -10.38
C THR A 116 8.10 3.71 -11.66
N LEU A 117 9.31 3.71 -12.23
CA LEU A 117 9.69 2.96 -13.43
C LEU A 117 10.50 1.71 -13.14
N SER A 118 10.88 1.46 -11.88
CA SER A 118 11.70 0.31 -11.51
C SER A 118 11.04 -1.02 -11.83
N PHE A 119 11.82 -2.01 -12.26
CA PHE A 119 11.34 -3.39 -12.36
C PHE A 119 11.27 -4.02 -10.96
N TYR A 120 10.62 -5.18 -10.85
CA TYR A 120 10.64 -5.95 -9.60
C TYR A 120 12.06 -6.44 -9.30
N ASN A 121 12.46 -6.42 -8.04
CA ASN A 121 13.76 -6.92 -7.62
C ASN A 121 13.80 -8.44 -7.82
N VAL A 122 14.70 -8.90 -8.71
CA VAL A 122 14.87 -10.33 -9.02
C VAL A 122 15.34 -11.15 -7.82
N ASN A 123 16.05 -10.54 -6.87
CA ASN A 123 16.51 -11.20 -5.65
C ASN A 123 15.38 -11.38 -4.62
N GLY A 124 14.29 -10.62 -4.75
CA GLY A 124 13.10 -10.69 -3.91
C GLY A 124 11.96 -11.54 -4.47
N PHE A 125 12.12 -12.10 -5.68
CA PHE A 125 11.02 -12.75 -6.42
C PHE A 125 10.38 -13.93 -5.67
N ASP A 126 11.15 -14.67 -4.88
CA ASP A 126 10.63 -15.79 -4.09
C ASP A 126 9.97 -15.34 -2.77
N LYS A 127 10.20 -14.08 -2.36
CA LYS A 127 9.68 -13.51 -1.12
C LYS A 127 8.34 -12.80 -1.32
N PHE A 128 8.06 -12.26 -2.50
CA PHE A 128 6.89 -11.40 -2.72
C PHE A 128 6.01 -11.90 -3.87
N THR A 129 4.69 -12.00 -3.64
CA THR A 129 3.71 -12.14 -4.73
C THR A 129 3.01 -10.82 -4.96
N ILE A 130 3.19 -10.23 -6.14
CA ILE A 130 2.45 -9.02 -6.53
C ILE A 130 1.00 -9.38 -6.87
N TRP A 131 0.06 -8.73 -6.19
CA TRP A 131 -1.38 -8.86 -6.43
C TRP A 131 -1.90 -7.77 -7.37
N SER A 132 -1.33 -6.57 -7.28
CA SER A 132 -1.71 -5.42 -8.08
C SER A 132 -0.50 -4.50 -8.27
N ASP A 133 -0.34 -3.98 -9.48
CA ASP A 133 0.65 -2.97 -9.82
C ASP A 133 -0.01 -1.95 -10.75
N ILE A 134 -0.18 -0.73 -10.25
CA ILE A 134 -0.90 0.31 -10.98
C ILE A 134 -0.15 1.62 -10.87
N THR A 135 0.03 2.29 -12.01
CA THR A 135 0.68 3.59 -12.08
C THR A 135 -0.30 4.64 -12.56
N TYR A 136 -0.35 5.76 -11.84
CA TYR A 136 -1.21 6.90 -12.10
C TYR A 136 -0.36 8.12 -12.43
N GLY A 137 -0.66 8.79 -13.54
CA GLY A 137 -0.15 10.14 -13.79
C GLY A 137 -1.19 11.15 -13.33
N VAL A 138 -0.79 12.14 -12.54
CA VAL A 138 -1.63 13.25 -12.12
C VAL A 138 -0.98 14.57 -12.52
N LEU A 139 -1.78 15.50 -13.02
CA LEU A 139 -1.36 16.82 -13.45
C LEU A 139 -2.33 17.85 -12.87
N SER A 140 -1.83 18.82 -12.11
CA SER A 140 -2.58 20.03 -11.81
C SER A 140 -2.49 21.00 -12.99
N THR A 141 -3.63 21.59 -13.35
CA THR A 141 -3.72 22.59 -14.42
C THR A 141 -3.44 24.02 -13.93
N SER A 142 -2.97 24.19 -12.69
CA SER A 142 -2.56 25.53 -12.23
C SER A 142 -1.46 26.05 -13.16
N ASN A 143 -1.67 27.28 -13.64
CA ASN A 143 -0.84 28.03 -14.59
C ASN A 143 -1.01 27.78 -16.11
N ILE A 144 -1.96 26.97 -16.59
CA ILE A 144 -2.37 27.03 -18.01
C ILE A 144 -3.40 28.17 -18.19
N GLY A 145 -2.92 29.41 -18.13
CA GLY A 145 -3.51 30.51 -18.90
C GLY A 145 -4.77 31.24 -18.42
N THR A 146 -5.32 31.07 -17.21
CA THR A 146 -6.42 31.95 -16.75
C THR A 146 -6.48 32.20 -15.25
N THR A 147 -6.64 33.48 -14.91
CA THR A 147 -7.06 34.05 -13.63
C THR A 147 -8.48 33.60 -13.24
N SER A 148 -8.64 32.45 -12.58
CA SER A 148 -9.68 32.18 -11.57
C SER A 148 -9.76 30.68 -11.26
N GLY A 149 -9.45 30.30 -10.02
CA GLY A 149 -9.72 28.98 -9.46
C GLY A 149 -8.62 27.97 -9.74
N ASP A 150 -7.62 27.92 -8.86
CA ASP A 150 -6.58 26.89 -8.88
C ASP A 150 -7.21 25.51 -8.63
N MET A 151 -7.32 24.68 -9.67
CA MET A 151 -7.90 23.35 -9.56
C MET A 151 -6.80 22.32 -9.27
N GLY A 152 -6.79 21.80 -8.04
CA GLY A 152 -6.08 20.55 -7.74
C GLY A 152 -6.68 19.41 -8.57
N ALA A 153 -5.88 18.41 -8.91
CA ALA A 153 -6.35 17.22 -9.63
C ALA A 153 -6.47 16.07 -8.65
N ALA A 154 -7.59 15.33 -8.70
CA ALA A 154 -7.79 14.13 -7.91
C ALA A 154 -8.11 12.96 -8.84
N MET A 155 -7.39 11.85 -8.66
CA MET A 155 -7.64 10.61 -9.38
C MET A 155 -8.04 9.53 -8.37
N THR A 156 -9.28 9.06 -8.47
CA THR A 156 -9.80 7.97 -7.63
C THR A 156 -9.71 6.65 -8.37
N HIS A 157 -9.30 5.60 -7.67
CA HIS A 157 -9.30 4.24 -8.20
C HIS A 157 -9.89 3.26 -7.19
N VAL A 158 -10.35 2.13 -7.72
CA VAL A 158 -10.83 1.00 -6.92
C VAL A 158 -10.11 -0.25 -7.42
N SER A 159 -9.44 -0.97 -6.52
CA SER A 159 -8.85 -2.27 -6.79
C SER A 159 -9.52 -3.30 -5.89
N GLN A 160 -9.84 -4.47 -6.45
CA GLN A 160 -10.46 -5.56 -5.72
C GLN A 160 -9.74 -6.85 -6.07
N ALA A 161 -9.39 -7.63 -5.05
CA ALA A 161 -8.88 -8.99 -5.23
C ALA A 161 -9.64 -9.92 -4.30
N TYR A 162 -10.41 -10.84 -4.87
CA TYR A 162 -11.17 -11.87 -4.14
C TYR A 162 -10.66 -13.27 -4.50
N ASN A 163 -11.00 -14.26 -3.67
CA ASN A 163 -10.59 -15.66 -3.81
C ASN A 163 -9.09 -15.90 -3.65
N LYS A 164 -8.40 -15.00 -2.95
CA LYS A 164 -7.09 -15.31 -2.39
C LYS A 164 -7.34 -16.02 -1.05
N SER A 165 -6.45 -16.94 -0.67
CA SER A 165 -6.50 -17.60 0.64
C SER A 165 -5.15 -17.44 1.31
N LEU A 166 -4.75 -16.18 1.52
CA LEU A 166 -3.50 -15.86 2.18
C LEU A 166 -3.64 -16.20 3.66
N GLN A 167 -2.84 -17.16 4.12
CA GLN A 167 -2.81 -17.54 5.52
C GLN A 167 -1.86 -16.61 6.27
N VAL A 168 -2.39 -15.69 7.07
CA VAL A 168 -1.61 -14.77 7.91
C VAL A 168 -1.54 -15.36 9.32
N LYS A 169 -0.33 -15.45 9.89
CA LYS A 169 -0.11 -15.98 11.24
C LYS A 169 0.35 -14.90 12.20
N TYR A 170 -0.05 -15.02 13.46
CA TYR A 170 0.30 -14.09 14.53
C TYR A 170 1.09 -14.79 15.65
N SER A 171 1.99 -14.05 16.32
CA SER A 171 2.94 -14.53 17.34
C SER A 171 2.29 -14.92 18.68
N GLY A 172 0.99 -14.66 18.88
CA GLY A 172 0.32 -15.06 20.11
C GLY A 172 -1.21 -14.84 20.12
N PRO A 173 -1.91 -15.54 21.05
CA PRO A 173 -3.36 -15.48 21.19
C PRO A 173 -3.84 -14.25 21.97
N GLN A 174 -2.95 -13.57 22.70
CA GLN A 174 -3.22 -12.37 23.47
C GLN A 174 -1.92 -11.57 23.61
N SER A 175 -1.72 -10.53 22.81
CA SER A 175 -0.88 -9.41 23.23
C SER A 175 -1.84 -8.26 23.55
N SER A 176 -1.75 -7.71 24.76
CA SER A 176 -2.43 -6.47 25.15
C SER A 176 -1.93 -5.26 24.37
N ASP A 177 -0.88 -5.44 23.58
CA ASP A 177 -0.31 -4.42 22.71
C ASP A 177 -0.94 -4.54 21.33
N PHE A 178 -1.86 -3.59 21.12
CA PHE A 178 -2.62 -3.28 19.92
C PHE A 178 -1.78 -3.34 18.63
N ASP A 179 -2.33 -3.92 17.57
CA ASP A 179 -2.04 -3.62 16.16
C ASP A 179 -0.57 -3.65 15.67
N GLN A 180 0.38 -4.21 16.44
CA GLN A 180 1.78 -4.17 16.03
C GLN A 180 2.06 -5.15 14.91
N VAL A 181 2.65 -4.62 13.83
CA VAL A 181 3.15 -5.36 12.67
C VAL A 181 4.06 -6.51 13.09
N ASP A 182 4.83 -6.29 14.16
CA ASP A 182 5.79 -7.24 14.74
C ASP A 182 5.14 -8.54 15.24
N ASN A 183 3.82 -8.55 15.41
CA ASN A 183 3.08 -9.75 15.77
C ASN A 183 2.79 -10.66 14.57
N ILE A 184 3.00 -10.22 13.32
CA ILE A 184 2.75 -11.04 12.13
C ILE A 184 3.98 -11.95 11.89
N THR A 185 3.79 -13.26 12.02
CA THR A 185 4.88 -14.27 11.98
C THR A 185 5.00 -15.00 10.64
N SER A 186 4.01 -14.85 9.75
CA SER A 186 4.03 -15.45 8.42
C SER A 186 3.02 -14.74 7.56
N ASN A 187 3.42 -14.46 6.32
CA ASN A 187 2.62 -13.86 5.26
C ASN A 187 2.01 -12.54 5.70
N ASN A 188 2.46 -11.44 5.12
CA ASN A 188 1.85 -10.15 5.37
C ASN A 188 1.31 -9.57 4.07
N LEU A 189 0.13 -8.96 4.10
CA LEU A 189 -0.31 -8.16 2.98
C LEU A 189 0.29 -6.76 3.14
N CYS A 190 1.00 -6.31 2.12
CA CYS A 190 1.73 -5.06 2.14
C CYS A 190 1.30 -4.17 0.99
N ILE A 191 1.46 -2.86 1.21
CA ILE A 191 1.32 -1.85 0.17
C ILE A 191 2.60 -1.05 0.09
N LEU A 192 3.01 -0.77 -1.14
CA LEU A 192 4.09 0.14 -1.47
C LEU A 192 3.54 1.19 -2.44
N ALA A 193 3.60 2.46 -2.06
CA ALA A 193 3.27 3.56 -2.96
C ALA A 193 4.53 4.40 -3.19
N LEU A 194 4.90 4.64 -4.46
CA LEU A 194 6.01 5.52 -4.82
C LEU A 194 5.48 6.71 -5.59
N SER A 195 5.91 7.91 -5.22
CA SER A 195 5.77 9.12 -6.02
C SER A 195 7.06 9.39 -6.79
N GLU A 196 6.99 9.96 -7.98
CA GLU A 196 8.18 10.34 -8.77
C GLU A 196 8.68 11.72 -8.38
N THR A 197 7.78 12.66 -8.12
CA THR A 197 8.14 14.04 -7.83
C THR A 197 8.07 14.41 -6.35
N GLY A 198 7.42 13.59 -5.54
CA GLY A 198 7.06 13.89 -4.16
C GLY A 198 5.93 14.92 -4.03
N ALA A 199 5.26 15.28 -5.12
CA ALA A 199 4.35 16.43 -5.14
C ALA A 199 2.90 16.06 -4.80
N ALA A 200 2.48 14.82 -5.03
CA ALA A 200 1.13 14.36 -4.72
C ALA A 200 0.95 13.96 -3.25
N THR A 201 -0.30 13.91 -2.83
CA THR A 201 -0.76 13.23 -1.61
C THR A 201 -1.51 11.97 -2.02
N TYR A 202 -1.31 10.87 -1.29
CA TYR A 202 -2.08 9.64 -1.48
C TYR A 202 -2.98 9.35 -0.29
N ASN A 203 -4.28 9.23 -0.55
CA ASN A 203 -5.28 8.80 0.41
C ASN A 203 -5.76 7.41 0.07
N LEU A 204 -5.90 6.57 1.09
CA LEU A 204 -6.29 5.18 0.94
C LEU A 204 -7.37 4.81 1.95
N ASN A 205 -8.40 4.14 1.47
CA ASN A 205 -9.36 3.40 2.30
C ASN A 205 -9.36 1.96 1.82
N MET A 206 -9.35 1.01 2.75
CA MET A 206 -9.29 -0.40 2.42
C MET A 206 -10.18 -1.20 3.37
N ARG A 207 -10.81 -2.24 2.82
CA ARG A 207 -11.48 -3.30 3.57
C ARG A 207 -10.80 -4.62 3.28
N VAL A 208 -10.44 -5.36 4.33
CA VAL A 208 -9.91 -6.72 4.21
C VAL A 208 -10.94 -7.69 4.75
N TYR A 209 -11.34 -8.66 3.94
CA TYR A 209 -12.24 -9.75 4.32
C TYR A 209 -11.44 -10.99 4.71
N TYR A 210 -11.78 -11.60 5.84
CA TYR A 210 -11.04 -12.76 6.36
C TYR A 210 -11.93 -13.72 7.15
N THR A 211 -11.42 -14.93 7.37
CA THR A 211 -11.99 -15.92 8.30
C THR A 211 -10.91 -16.32 9.30
N ASP A 212 -11.28 -16.58 10.56
CA ASP A 212 -10.38 -17.16 11.57
C ASP A 212 -10.08 -18.65 11.31
#